data_AF-A0AAD5BYW1-F1
#
_entry.id   AF-A0AAD5BYW1-F1
#
_cell.length_a   1.000
_cell.length_b   1.000
_cell.length_c   1.000
_cell.angle_alpha   90.00
_cell.angle_beta   90.00
_cell.angle_gamma   90.00
#
_symmetry.space_group_name_H-M   'P 1'
#
loop_
_entity.id
_entity.type
_entity.pdbx_description
1 polymer ?
#
loop_
_entity_poly.entity_id
_entity_poly.type
_entity_poly.pdbx_seq_one_letter_code
_entity_poly.pdbx_strand_id
1 'polypeptide(L)'
;MEQKRLSSITSGGVHDDAGDDILCAKLHLVDLAGSERAKKTGADGMRLREGIHINKGLLALGNVISALGDDKKRKEGGHVPYRDSKLTRLLQDSLGGNSKTVMIACVSPADTNAEETLNTLKYANRARNIQNKAIVNRDPVTAQMQRMKNQIEQLQAELLYVKGDSSTPFEELQILKQKIALLETSNAELQNQLQEHQVNFEHLTKQAIEAQFEKDKLLLKLESARDGKPWDEIDSDSNKDADLLKTYVTKVQELEGELLRLRRINTSKRSELIDYMDLDDNVLHPKSSLFPESDLKAAEVAGKLL
;
A
#
# COMPACT_ATOMS: atom_id res chain seq x y z
N MET A 1 3.72 -20.31 -7.59
CA MET A 1 3.61 -18.85 -7.66
C MET A 1 3.33 -18.52 -9.11
N GLU A 2 2.06 -18.34 -9.46
CA GLU A 2 1.69 -17.90 -10.81
C GLU A 2 1.99 -16.40 -10.92
N GLN A 3 2.94 -16.05 -11.78
CA GLN A 3 3.17 -14.68 -12.20
C GLN A 3 2.06 -14.31 -13.17
N LYS A 4 0.99 -13.69 -12.67
CA LYS A 4 -0.05 -13.14 -13.55
C LYS A 4 0.44 -11.79 -14.08
N ARG A 5 0.93 -11.78 -15.32
CA ARG A 5 1.01 -10.53 -16.11
C ARG A 5 -0.41 -10.00 -16.21
N LEU A 6 -0.68 -8.82 -15.64
CA LEU A 6 -1.85 -8.06 -16.05
C LEU A 6 -1.52 -7.46 -17.42
N SER A 7 -1.72 -8.24 -18.48
CA SER A 7 -1.89 -7.66 -19.80
C SER A 7 -3.26 -7.00 -19.82
N SER A 8 -3.29 -5.68 -19.98
CA SER A 8 -4.49 -4.97 -20.40
C SER A 8 -5.06 -5.66 -21.65
N ILE A 9 -6.29 -6.15 -21.56
CA ILE A 9 -7.04 -6.58 -22.74
C ILE A 9 -7.44 -5.29 -23.45
N THR A 10 -6.59 -4.85 -24.37
CA THR A 10 -6.98 -3.91 -25.42
C THR A 10 -6.49 -4.48 -26.74
N SER A 11 -7.46 -4.68 -27.63
CA SER A 11 -7.28 -5.23 -28.96
C SER A 11 -6.50 -4.27 -29.84
N GLY A 12 -5.33 -4.71 -30.30
CA GLY A 12 -4.70 -4.29 -31.55
C GLY A 12 -4.02 -2.92 -31.55
N GLY A 13 -2.69 -2.91 -31.57
CA GLY A 13 -1.91 -1.81 -32.12
C GLY A 13 -0.86 -1.21 -31.18
N VAL A 14 0.40 -1.46 -31.54
CA VAL A 14 1.63 -0.74 -31.16
C VAL A 14 2.07 -0.84 -29.69
N HIS A 15 3.19 -1.52 -29.50
CA HIS A 15 3.99 -1.55 -28.26
C HIS A 15 4.32 -0.12 -27.78
N ASP A 16 3.59 0.33 -26.77
CA ASP A 16 4.06 1.34 -25.81
C ASP A 16 4.90 0.62 -24.77
N ASP A 17 6.22 0.74 -24.86
CA ASP A 17 7.17 0.34 -23.82
C ASP A 17 7.29 1.47 -22.77
N ALA A 18 6.15 1.87 -22.20
CA ALA A 18 6.17 2.49 -20.89
C ALA A 18 6.61 1.39 -19.93
N GLY A 19 7.75 1.58 -19.26
CA GLY A 19 8.36 0.50 -18.52
C GLY A 19 7.41 -0.09 -17.47
N ASP A 20 6.80 -1.24 -17.80
CA ASP A 20 5.82 -1.90 -16.94
C ASP A 20 6.51 -2.34 -15.64
N ASP A 21 6.40 -1.50 -14.61
CA ASP A 21 6.74 -1.85 -13.22
C ASP A 21 5.97 -3.13 -12.86
N ILE A 22 6.64 -4.28 -12.89
CA ILE A 22 6.00 -5.53 -12.51
C ILE A 22 5.79 -5.54 -11.01
N LEU A 23 4.53 -5.35 -10.62
CA LEU A 23 4.08 -5.40 -9.24
C LEU A 23 3.88 -6.85 -8.80
N CYS A 24 4.36 -7.17 -7.59
CA CYS A 24 4.14 -8.47 -6.97
C CYS A 24 3.18 -8.33 -5.78
N ALA A 25 2.16 -9.18 -5.73
CA ALA A 25 1.22 -9.21 -4.61
C ALA A 25 1.17 -10.62 -4.01
N LYS A 26 1.00 -10.69 -2.70
CA LYS A 26 0.76 -11.93 -1.96
C LYS A 26 -0.56 -11.80 -1.23
N LEU A 27 -1.43 -12.81 -1.38
CA LEU A 27 -2.66 -12.93 -0.61
C LEU A 27 -2.55 -14.15 0.28
N HIS A 28 -2.78 -13.94 1.57
CA HIS A 28 -2.86 -15.01 2.57
C HIS A 28 -4.29 -15.10 3.09
N LEU A 29 -4.94 -16.23 2.85
CA LEU A 29 -6.20 -16.60 3.50
C LEU A 29 -5.88 -17.69 4.52
N VAL A 30 -6.13 -17.41 5.79
CA VAL A 30 -5.70 -18.24 6.91
C VAL A 30 -6.93 -18.61 7.72
N ASP A 31 -7.22 -19.91 7.76
CA ASP A 31 -8.19 -20.47 8.69
C ASP A 31 -7.43 -21.01 9.91
N LEU A 32 -7.75 -20.47 11.09
CA LEU A 32 -7.07 -20.81 12.33
C LEU A 32 -7.82 -21.93 13.04
N ALA A 33 -7.08 -22.73 13.80
CA ALA A 33 -7.69 -23.71 14.69
C ALA A 33 -8.55 -23.03 15.77
N GLY A 34 -9.42 -23.81 16.40
CA GLY A 34 -10.26 -23.35 17.50
C GLY A 34 -9.44 -22.70 18.63
N SER A 35 -9.89 -21.54 19.11
CA SER A 35 -9.24 -20.78 20.18
C SER A 35 -9.66 -21.22 21.59
N GLU A 36 -10.56 -22.20 21.69
CA GLU A 36 -11.08 -22.70 22.95
C GLU A 36 -10.01 -23.39 23.80
N ARG A 37 -10.18 -23.29 25.11
CA ARG A 37 -9.23 -23.89 26.05
C ARG A 37 -9.46 -25.40 26.15
N ALA A 38 -8.37 -26.16 26.20
CA ALA A 38 -8.42 -27.63 26.35
C ALA A 38 -9.22 -28.10 27.58
N LYS A 39 -9.34 -27.29 28.64
CA LYS A 39 -10.19 -27.61 29.80
C LYS A 39 -11.69 -27.68 29.46
N LYS A 40 -12.14 -26.94 28.45
CA LYS A 40 -13.55 -26.88 28.03
C LYS A 40 -13.94 -28.03 27.10
N THR A 41 -12.96 -28.65 26.44
CA THR A 41 -13.22 -29.72 25.46
C THR A 41 -13.46 -31.08 26.11
N GLY A 42 -13.13 -31.26 27.39
CA GLY A 42 -13.24 -32.55 28.09
C GLY A 42 -12.39 -33.67 27.47
N ALA A 43 -11.42 -33.30 26.63
CA ALA A 43 -10.57 -34.25 25.92
C ALA A 43 -9.53 -34.85 26.86
N ASP A 44 -9.32 -36.17 26.78
CA ASP A 44 -8.33 -36.90 27.57
C ASP A 44 -7.36 -37.71 26.68
N GLY A 45 -6.25 -38.14 27.26
CA GLY A 45 -5.24 -38.99 26.63
C GLY A 45 -4.65 -38.37 25.36
N MET A 46 -4.76 -39.09 24.24
CA MET A 46 -4.19 -38.66 22.95
C MET A 46 -4.82 -37.38 22.41
N ARG A 47 -6.14 -37.19 22.60
CA ARG A 47 -6.85 -35.98 22.14
C ARG A 47 -6.42 -34.73 22.90
N LEU A 48 -6.09 -34.86 24.18
CA LEU A 48 -5.54 -33.75 24.97
C LEU A 48 -4.14 -33.36 24.46
N ARG A 49 -3.28 -34.36 24.20
CA ARG A 49 -1.93 -34.13 23.68
C ARG A 49 -1.96 -33.46 22.31
N GLU A 50 -2.89 -33.86 21.45
CA GLU A 50 -3.12 -33.23 20.15
C GLU A 50 -3.59 -31.78 20.30
N GLY A 51 -4.62 -31.54 21.14
CA GLY A 51 -5.13 -30.20 21.41
C GLY A 51 -4.07 -29.24 21.98
N ILE A 52 -3.14 -29.73 22.80
CA ILE A 52 -2.00 -28.95 23.28
C ILE A 52 -1.07 -28.54 22.13
N HIS A 53 -0.78 -29.45 21.20
CA HIS A 53 0.07 -29.16 20.04
C HIS A 53 -0.57 -28.17 19.08
N ILE A 54 -1.88 -28.30 18.83
CA ILE A 54 -2.66 -27.35 18.01
C ILE A 54 -2.61 -25.95 18.64
N ASN A 55 -2.87 -25.88 19.95
CA ASN A 55 -2.89 -24.61 20.68
C ASN A 55 -1.52 -23.95 20.82
N LYS A 56 -0.42 -24.68 20.61
CA LYS A 56 0.94 -24.09 20.63
C LYS A 56 1.08 -22.98 19.59
N GLY A 57 0.49 -23.16 18.40
CA GLY A 57 0.50 -22.13 17.34
C GLY A 57 -0.27 -20.88 17.74
N LEU A 58 -1.48 -21.05 18.28
CA LEU A 58 -2.34 -19.95 18.72
C LEU A 58 -1.78 -19.21 19.94
N LEU A 59 -1.13 -19.93 20.85
CA LEU A 59 -0.44 -19.33 21.99
C LEU A 59 0.73 -18.45 21.53
N ALA A 60 1.57 -18.96 20.64
CA ALA A 60 2.67 -18.18 20.06
C ALA A 60 2.14 -16.95 19.32
N LEU A 61 1.05 -17.10 18.55
CA LEU A 61 0.37 -15.99 17.88
C LEU A 61 -0.11 -14.94 18.90
N GLY A 62 -0.68 -15.37 20.01
CA GLY A 62 -1.10 -14.47 21.09
C GLY A 62 0.05 -13.70 21.74
N ASN A 63 1.22 -14.31 21.87
CA ASN A 63 2.43 -13.66 22.38
C ASN A 63 2.94 -12.59 21.41
N VAL A 64 2.99 -12.91 20.11
CA VAL A 64 3.36 -11.95 19.05
C VAL A 64 2.40 -10.75 19.04
N ILE A 65 1.09 -11.00 19.08
CA ILE A 65 0.09 -9.94 19.10
C ILE A 65 0.24 -9.06 20.34
N SER A 66 0.50 -9.66 21.51
CA SER A 66 0.69 -8.91 22.76
C SER A 66 1.96 -8.07 22.73
N ALA A 67 3.03 -8.55 22.10
CA ALA A 67 4.28 -7.79 21.95
C ALA A 67 4.12 -6.59 21.00
N LEU A 68 3.35 -6.75 19.91
CA LEU A 68 3.15 -5.72 18.89
C LEU A 68 2.05 -4.70 19.24
N GLY A 69 1.00 -5.14 19.95
CA GLY A 69 -0.15 -4.31 20.33
C GLY A 69 0.09 -3.43 21.56
N ASP A 70 1.22 -3.60 22.26
CA ASP A 70 1.65 -2.75 23.37
C ASP A 70 2.60 -1.65 22.86
N ASP A 71 2.11 -0.42 22.82
CA ASP A 71 2.85 0.74 22.33
C ASP A 71 4.16 0.99 23.09
N LYS A 72 4.24 0.64 24.38
CA LYS A 72 5.46 0.83 25.18
C LYS A 72 6.56 -0.14 24.72
N LYS A 73 6.22 -1.43 24.65
CA LYS A 73 7.16 -2.48 24.20
C LYS A 73 7.62 -2.27 22.77
N ARG A 74 6.74 -1.76 21.90
CA ARG A 74 7.09 -1.41 20.52
C ARG A 74 8.11 -0.26 20.46
N LYS A 75 7.95 0.78 21.27
CA LYS A 75 8.88 1.93 21.34
C LYS A 75 10.24 1.55 21.91
N GLU A 76 10.27 0.61 22.85
CA GLU A 76 11.49 0.07 23.46
C GLU A 76 12.23 -0.92 22.55
N GLY A 77 11.70 -1.23 21.35
CA GLY A 77 12.32 -2.16 20.42
C GLY A 77 12.36 -3.60 20.91
N GLY A 78 11.40 -3.99 21.76
CA GLY A 78 11.34 -5.32 22.36
C GLY A 78 11.31 -6.45 21.32
N HIS A 79 11.98 -7.57 21.63
CA HIS A 79 11.99 -8.73 20.76
C HIS A 79 10.58 -9.32 20.56
N VAL A 80 10.17 -9.49 19.30
CA VAL A 80 8.90 -10.14 18.95
C VAL A 80 9.14 -11.61 18.60
N PRO A 81 8.51 -12.56 19.32
CA PRO A 81 8.85 -13.98 19.26
C PRO A 81 8.21 -14.72 18.07
N TYR A 82 8.43 -14.25 16.84
CA TYR A 82 7.87 -14.92 15.65
C TYR A 82 8.36 -16.37 15.49
N ARG A 83 9.52 -16.71 16.06
CA ARG A 83 10.17 -18.02 15.90
C ARG A 83 9.54 -19.13 16.75
N ASP A 84 8.68 -18.80 17.71
CA ASP A 84 8.09 -19.76 18.66
C ASP A 84 7.15 -20.78 17.98
N SER A 85 6.63 -20.46 16.79
CA SER A 85 5.85 -21.39 15.99
C SER A 85 6.08 -21.21 14.49
N LYS A 86 5.82 -22.26 13.70
CA LYS A 86 5.84 -22.17 12.23
C LYS A 86 4.77 -21.19 11.72
N LEU A 87 3.61 -21.16 12.37
CA LEU A 87 2.50 -20.26 12.02
C LEU A 87 2.92 -18.79 12.10
N THR A 88 3.49 -18.36 13.23
CA THR A 88 3.94 -16.98 13.44
C THR A 88 5.11 -16.58 12.53
N ARG A 89 5.93 -17.53 12.06
CA ARG A 89 6.95 -17.28 11.03
C ARG A 89 6.35 -17.04 9.66
N LEU A 90 5.33 -17.80 9.29
CA LEU A 90 4.62 -17.61 8.02
C LEU A 90 3.85 -16.29 8.00
N LEU A 91 3.26 -15.90 9.15
CA LEU A 91 2.48 -14.67 9.29
C LEU A 91 3.28 -13.44 9.72
N GLN A 92 4.62 -13.54 9.77
CA GLN A 92 5.47 -12.44 10.21
C GLN A 92 5.24 -11.16 9.39
N ASP A 93 5.04 -11.31 8.08
CA ASP A 93 4.76 -10.17 7.21
C ASP A 93 3.37 -9.57 7.46
N SER A 94 2.42 -10.42 7.87
CA SER A 94 1.04 -10.03 8.18
C SER A 94 0.89 -9.35 9.55
N LEU A 95 1.83 -9.51 10.46
CA LEU A 95 1.75 -8.98 11.83
C LEU A 95 2.94 -8.04 12.06
N GLY A 96 2.75 -6.74 11.84
CA GLY A 96 3.80 -5.73 11.99
C GLY A 96 4.77 -5.61 10.80
N GLY A 97 4.51 -6.29 9.68
CA GLY A 97 5.35 -6.30 8.47
C GLY A 97 4.74 -5.53 7.28
N ASN A 98 5.12 -5.94 6.08
CA ASN A 98 4.66 -5.40 4.81
C ASN A 98 3.41 -6.13 4.30
N SER A 99 2.29 -5.91 4.98
CA SER A 99 1.01 -6.48 4.56
C SER A 99 -0.16 -5.62 4.99
N LYS A 100 -1.22 -5.63 4.19
CA LYS A 100 -2.54 -5.16 4.61
C LYS A 100 -3.28 -6.34 5.23
N THR A 101 -3.43 -6.31 6.56
CA THR A 101 -3.97 -7.44 7.32
C THR A 101 -5.33 -7.12 7.88
N VAL A 102 -6.26 -8.05 7.73
CA VAL A 102 -7.59 -8.04 8.32
C VAL A 102 -7.75 -9.28 9.18
N MET A 103 -8.22 -9.11 10.42
CA MET A 103 -8.57 -10.21 11.31
C MET A 103 -10.08 -10.27 11.45
N ILE A 104 -10.67 -11.43 11.20
CA ILE A 104 -12.08 -11.71 11.42
C ILE A 104 -12.21 -12.52 12.70
N ALA A 105 -12.90 -11.96 13.69
CA ALA A 105 -13.14 -12.62 14.97
C ALA A 105 -14.52 -13.30 14.96
N CYS A 106 -14.52 -14.63 14.80
CA CYS A 106 -15.75 -15.42 14.85
C CYS A 106 -16.13 -15.70 16.31
N VAL A 107 -17.34 -15.30 16.71
CA VAL A 107 -17.84 -15.47 18.08
C VAL A 107 -19.22 -16.08 18.09
N SER A 108 -19.56 -16.77 19.18
CA SER A 108 -20.89 -17.35 19.38
C SER A 108 -21.73 -16.43 20.28
N PRO A 109 -23.01 -16.18 19.93
CA PRO A 109 -23.91 -15.38 20.77
C PRO A 109 -24.49 -16.18 21.95
N ALA A 110 -24.23 -17.48 22.06
CA ALA A 110 -24.79 -18.32 23.11
C ALA A 110 -24.16 -18.06 24.48
N ASP A 111 -24.97 -18.02 25.54
CA ASP A 111 -24.52 -17.77 26.92
C ASP A 111 -23.49 -18.80 27.40
N THR A 112 -23.61 -20.05 26.97
CA THR A 112 -22.65 -21.14 27.26
C THR A 112 -21.24 -20.87 26.71
N ASN A 113 -21.12 -19.94 25.76
CA ASN A 113 -19.87 -19.53 25.12
C ASN A 113 -19.42 -18.12 25.52
N ALA A 114 -20.10 -17.45 26.45
CA ALA A 114 -19.79 -16.07 26.83
C ALA A 114 -18.32 -15.86 27.23
N GLU A 115 -17.72 -16.80 27.99
CA GLU A 115 -16.31 -16.72 28.38
C GLU A 115 -15.36 -16.76 27.18
N GLU A 116 -15.59 -17.67 26.22
CA GLU A 116 -14.74 -17.81 25.04
C GLU A 116 -14.93 -16.63 24.08
N THR A 117 -16.18 -16.17 23.89
CA THR A 117 -16.50 -14.96 23.14
C THR A 117 -15.76 -13.74 23.70
N LEU A 118 -15.76 -13.57 25.03
CA LEU A 118 -15.01 -12.48 25.67
C LEU A 118 -13.50 -12.60 25.43
N ASN A 119 -12.94 -13.81 25.50
CA ASN A 119 -11.51 -14.04 25.25
C ASN A 119 -11.14 -13.70 23.80
N THR A 120 -11.94 -14.12 22.82
CA THR A 120 -11.75 -13.80 21.40
C THR A 120 -11.84 -12.29 21.16
N LEU A 121 -12.80 -11.59 21.76
CA LEU A 121 -12.92 -10.13 21.64
C LEU A 121 -11.72 -9.39 22.25
N LYS A 122 -11.25 -9.81 23.43
CA LYS A 122 -10.01 -9.26 24.04
C LYS A 122 -8.80 -9.49 23.15
N TYR A 123 -8.72 -10.65 22.49
CA TYR A 123 -7.66 -10.98 21.56
C TYR A 123 -7.70 -10.06 20.33
N ALA A 124 -8.87 -9.92 19.70
CA ALA A 124 -9.07 -9.03 18.56
C ALA A 124 -8.78 -7.56 18.90
N ASN A 125 -9.15 -7.11 20.10
CA ASN A 125 -8.87 -5.75 20.55
C ASN A 125 -7.35 -5.47 20.68
N ARG A 126 -6.55 -6.45 21.10
CA ARG A 126 -5.09 -6.33 21.09
C ARG A 126 -4.52 -6.32 19.67
N ALA A 127 -5.03 -7.20 18.80
CA ALA A 127 -4.62 -7.27 17.41
C ALA A 127 -4.89 -5.97 16.64
N ARG A 128 -5.98 -5.28 16.96
CA ARG A 128 -6.35 -3.97 16.38
C ARG A 128 -5.26 -2.91 16.56
N ASN A 129 -4.47 -2.98 17.62
CA ASN A 129 -3.43 -1.99 17.92
C ASN A 129 -2.12 -2.23 17.15
N ILE A 130 -2.01 -3.34 16.40
CA ILE A 130 -0.82 -3.65 15.61
C ILE A 130 -0.78 -2.72 14.40
N GLN A 131 0.39 -2.11 14.18
CA GLN A 131 0.62 -1.23 13.04
C GLN A 131 1.51 -1.92 12.01
N ASN A 132 0.95 -2.15 10.82
CA ASN A 132 1.70 -2.67 9.67
C ASN A 132 2.22 -1.52 8.79
N LYS A 133 3.33 -1.77 8.10
CA LYS A 133 3.93 -0.83 7.14
C LYS A 133 3.86 -1.43 5.74
N ALA A 134 2.69 -1.34 5.12
CA ALA A 134 2.48 -1.83 3.77
C ALA A 134 3.17 -0.91 2.72
N ILE A 135 4.04 -1.50 1.91
CA ILE A 135 4.82 -0.90 0.82
C ILE A 135 4.53 -1.70 -0.45
N VAL A 136 4.41 -1.01 -1.58
CA VAL A 136 4.19 -1.64 -2.89
C VAL A 136 5.42 -2.50 -3.24
N ASN A 137 5.22 -3.81 -3.41
CA ASN A 137 6.31 -4.69 -3.80
C ASN A 137 6.53 -4.58 -5.31
N ARG A 138 7.70 -4.09 -5.68
CA ARG A 138 8.23 -4.11 -7.04
C ARG A 138 9.24 -5.25 -7.15
N ASP A 139 9.20 -6.02 -8.23
CA ASP A 139 10.18 -7.09 -8.43
C ASP A 139 11.54 -6.51 -8.88
N PRO A 140 12.60 -6.57 -8.05
CA PRO A 140 13.90 -6.00 -8.39
C PRO A 140 14.57 -6.70 -9.57
N VAL A 141 14.30 -8.00 -9.78
CA VAL A 141 14.90 -8.76 -10.88
C VAL A 141 14.33 -8.30 -12.22
N THR A 142 13.01 -8.07 -12.27
CA THR A 142 12.38 -7.55 -13.47
C THR A 142 12.78 -6.09 -13.71
N ALA A 143 12.82 -5.25 -12.68
CA ALA A 143 13.31 -3.88 -12.81
C ALA A 143 14.75 -3.83 -13.37
N GLN A 144 15.61 -4.75 -12.92
CA GLN A 144 16.97 -4.89 -13.46
C GLN A 144 16.97 -5.43 -14.89
N MET A 145 16.13 -6.42 -15.21
CA MET A 145 15.99 -6.95 -16.56
C MET A 145 15.53 -5.87 -17.56
N GLN A 146 14.64 -4.98 -17.13
CA GLN A 146 14.15 -3.86 -17.93
C GLN A 146 15.23 -2.81 -18.14
N ARG A 147 15.99 -2.44 -17.09
CA ARG A 147 17.18 -1.60 -17.24
C ARG A 147 18.19 -2.19 -18.23
N MET A 148 18.44 -3.50 -18.14
CA MET A 148 19.34 -4.19 -19.07
C MET A 148 18.81 -4.19 -20.51
N LYS A 149 17.51 -4.39 -20.73
CA LYS A 149 16.90 -4.29 -22.07
C LYS A 149 17.04 -2.89 -22.66
N ASN A 150 16.75 -1.85 -21.87
CA ASN A 150 16.87 -0.47 -22.32
C ASN A 150 18.33 -0.12 -22.66
N GLN A 151 19.30 -0.62 -21.89
CA GLN A 151 20.72 -0.47 -22.21
C GLN A 151 21.11 -1.18 -23.52
N ILE A 152 20.57 -2.38 -23.77
CA ILE A 152 20.80 -3.10 -25.03
C ILE A 152 20.23 -2.30 -26.21
N GLU A 153 19.01 -1.77 -26.11
CA GLU A 153 18.41 -0.94 -27.16
C GLU A 153 19.21 0.34 -27.43
N GLN A 154 19.65 1.04 -26.37
CA GLN A 154 20.48 2.23 -26.51
C GLN A 154 21.81 1.93 -27.21
N LEU A 155 22.51 0.87 -26.80
CA LEU A 155 23.77 0.48 -27.42
C LEU A 155 23.57 0.00 -28.87
N GLN A 156 22.45 -0.65 -29.19
CA GLN A 156 22.10 -1.02 -30.56
C GLN A 156 21.85 0.23 -31.43
N ALA A 157 21.15 1.24 -30.91
CA ALA A 157 20.92 2.50 -31.60
C ALA A 157 22.23 3.29 -31.84
N GLU A 158 23.14 3.32 -30.86
CA GLU A 158 24.47 3.93 -31.02
C GLU A 158 25.32 3.19 -32.07
N LEU A 159 25.32 1.86 -32.05
CA LEU A 159 26.02 1.07 -33.07
C LEU A 159 25.45 1.30 -34.47
N LEU A 160 24.14 1.49 -34.60
CA LEU A 160 23.49 1.83 -35.86
C LEU A 160 23.91 3.23 -36.35
N TYR A 161 24.01 4.20 -35.44
CA TYR A 161 24.49 5.55 -35.72
C TYR A 161 25.96 5.58 -36.16
N VAL A 162 26.82 4.79 -35.51
CA VAL A 162 28.27 4.73 -35.81
C VAL A 162 28.58 3.92 -37.08
N LYS A 163 27.77 2.91 -37.44
CA LYS A 163 27.93 2.09 -38.65
C LYS A 163 27.45 2.75 -39.95
N GLY A 164 27.32 4.08 -39.98
CA GLY A 164 26.89 4.86 -41.14
C GLY A 164 27.51 4.41 -42.47
N ASP A 165 26.74 3.61 -43.22
CA ASP A 165 26.94 3.32 -44.63
C ASP A 165 25.65 3.74 -45.37
N SER A 166 25.61 5.04 -45.64
CA SER A 166 24.89 5.90 -46.61
C SER A 166 23.62 5.47 -47.39
N SER A 167 22.92 4.36 -47.12
CA SER A 167 21.75 3.96 -47.95
C SER A 167 20.45 3.64 -47.18
N THR A 168 20.52 3.22 -45.92
CA THR A 168 19.35 2.88 -45.08
C THR A 168 18.70 4.02 -44.24
N PRO A 169 19.35 5.17 -43.91
CA PRO A 169 18.81 6.10 -42.90
C PRO A 169 17.51 6.84 -43.25
N PHE A 170 17.15 6.98 -44.54
CA PHE A 170 16.00 7.81 -44.91
C PHE A 170 14.66 7.12 -44.62
N GLU A 171 14.58 5.82 -44.84
CA GLU A 171 13.33 5.07 -44.74
C GLU A 171 12.95 4.81 -43.27
N GLU A 172 13.91 4.49 -42.41
CA GLU A 172 13.69 4.35 -40.97
C GLU A 172 13.36 5.69 -40.29
N LEU A 173 13.97 6.80 -40.73
CA LEU A 173 13.64 8.14 -40.21
C LEU A 173 12.22 8.57 -40.60
N GLN A 174 11.76 8.19 -41.80
CA GLN A 174 10.37 8.44 -42.24
C GLN A 174 9.39 7.60 -41.42
N ILE A 175 9.69 6.32 -41.20
CA ILE A 175 8.88 5.44 -40.33
C ILE A 175 8.81 6.01 -38.92
N LEU A 176 9.92 6.51 -38.37
CA LEU A 176 9.97 7.08 -37.02
C LEU A 176 9.16 8.38 -36.93
N LYS A 177 9.25 9.27 -37.93
CA LYS A 177 8.42 10.48 -38.00
C LYS A 177 6.93 10.15 -38.08
N GLN A 178 6.57 9.14 -38.86
CA GLN A 178 5.19 8.69 -38.96
C GLN A 178 4.69 8.07 -37.66
N LYS A 179 5.54 7.32 -36.94
CA LYS A 179 5.24 6.79 -35.61
C LYS A 179 5.06 7.91 -34.57
N ILE A 180 5.91 8.94 -34.59
CA ILE A 180 5.77 10.10 -33.69
C ILE A 180 4.44 10.81 -33.94
N ALA A 181 4.07 11.06 -35.20
CA ALA A 181 2.79 11.70 -35.53
C ALA A 181 1.57 10.86 -35.09
N LEU A 182 1.65 9.54 -35.21
CA LEU A 182 0.61 8.61 -34.72
C LEU A 182 0.53 8.60 -33.18
N LEU A 183 1.66 8.66 -32.48
CA LEU A 183 1.69 8.74 -31.02
C LEU A 183 1.17 10.08 -30.51
N GLU A 184 1.50 11.19 -31.18
CA GLU A 184 0.98 12.52 -30.86
C GLU A 184 -0.55 12.60 -31.02
N THR A 185 -1.09 12.00 -32.08
CA THR A 185 -2.54 11.93 -32.29
C THR A 185 -3.23 11.05 -31.25
N SER A 186 -2.68 9.86 -30.95
CA SER A 186 -3.18 8.99 -29.88
C SER A 186 -3.16 9.68 -28.51
N ASN A 187 -2.08 10.40 -28.19
CA ASN A 187 -1.98 11.16 -26.94
C ASN A 187 -3.02 12.28 -26.86
N ALA A 188 -3.29 12.97 -27.96
CA ALA A 188 -4.34 13.99 -28.01
C ALA A 188 -5.74 13.37 -27.80
N GLU A 189 -6.01 12.20 -28.39
CA GLU A 189 -7.27 11.48 -28.18
C GLU A 189 -7.44 11.02 -26.72
N LEU A 190 -6.39 10.47 -26.11
CA LEU A 190 -6.41 10.08 -24.70
C LEU A 190 -6.63 11.27 -23.76
N GLN A 191 -6.01 12.42 -24.06
CA GLN A 191 -6.25 13.66 -23.31
C GLN A 191 -7.71 14.12 -23.41
N ASN A 192 -8.32 14.03 -24.60
CA ASN A 192 -9.73 14.35 -24.79
C ASN A 192 -10.64 13.39 -24.01
N GLN A 193 -10.38 12.09 -24.05
CA GLN A 193 -11.15 11.10 -23.28
C GLN A 193 -11.02 11.34 -21.77
N LEU A 194 -9.81 11.64 -21.29
CA LEU A 194 -9.58 11.97 -19.88
C LEU A 194 -10.40 13.19 -19.46
N GLN A 195 -10.41 14.24 -20.29
CA GLN A 195 -11.17 15.45 -20.05
C GLN A 195 -12.69 15.18 -20.05
N GLU A 196 -13.18 14.37 -21.00
CA GLU A 196 -14.58 13.96 -21.04
C GLU A 196 -14.98 13.17 -19.79
N HIS A 197 -14.16 12.20 -19.38
CA HIS A 197 -14.38 11.43 -18.16
C HIS A 197 -14.34 12.31 -16.90
N GLN A 198 -13.47 13.31 -16.84
CA GLN A 198 -13.42 14.29 -15.74
C GLN A 198 -14.74 15.08 -15.65
N VAL A 199 -15.21 15.63 -16.76
CA VAL A 199 -16.48 16.38 -16.81
C VAL A 199 -17.66 15.47 -16.42
N ASN A 200 -17.70 14.25 -16.94
CA ASN A 200 -18.74 13.28 -16.61
C ASN A 200 -18.73 12.91 -15.12
N PHE A 201 -17.54 12.73 -14.54
CA PHE A 201 -17.39 12.45 -13.11
C PHE A 201 -17.85 13.62 -12.25
N GLU A 202 -17.49 14.86 -12.61
CA GLU A 202 -17.96 16.07 -11.92
C GLU A 202 -19.49 16.19 -11.98
N HIS A 203 -20.08 15.93 -13.15
CA HIS A 203 -21.53 15.95 -13.33
C HIS A 203 -22.24 14.89 -12.47
N LEU A 204 -21.78 13.64 -12.49
CA LEU A 204 -22.33 12.56 -11.67
C LEU A 204 -22.21 12.85 -10.18
N THR A 205 -21.07 13.42 -9.77
CA THR A 205 -20.82 13.81 -8.38
C THR A 205 -21.84 14.87 -7.94
N LYS A 206 -22.07 15.90 -8.76
CA LYS A 206 -23.08 16.93 -8.49
C LYS A 206 -24.49 16.34 -8.36
N GLN A 207 -24.88 15.42 -9.25
CA GLN A 207 -26.17 14.74 -9.19
C GLN A 207 -26.34 13.88 -7.94
N ALA A 208 -25.30 13.14 -7.54
CA ALA A 208 -25.34 12.31 -6.34
C ALA A 208 -25.57 13.15 -5.07
N ILE A 209 -24.93 14.32 -5.01
CA ILE A 209 -25.10 15.26 -3.89
C ILE A 209 -26.51 15.83 -3.86
N GLU A 210 -27.05 16.25 -5.00
CA GLU A 210 -28.42 16.78 -5.08
C GLU A 210 -29.45 15.71 -4.66
N ALA A 211 -29.28 14.47 -5.10
CA ALA A 211 -30.10 13.35 -4.67
C ALA A 211 -29.97 13.07 -3.16
N GLN A 212 -28.75 13.17 -2.60
CA GLN A 212 -28.52 13.00 -1.17
C GLN A 212 -29.19 14.10 -0.36
N PHE A 213 -29.11 15.35 -0.81
CA PHE A 213 -29.77 16.48 -0.18
C PHE A 213 -31.29 16.32 -0.15
N GLU A 214 -31.91 15.95 -1.28
CA GLU A 214 -33.36 15.71 -1.32
C GLU A 214 -33.77 14.53 -0.43
N LYS A 215 -32.96 13.46 -0.38
CA LYS A 215 -33.19 12.33 0.54
C LYS A 215 -33.16 12.78 2.00
N ASP A 216 -32.16 13.56 2.41
CA ASP A 216 -32.01 14.02 3.79
C ASP A 216 -33.12 15.04 4.16
N LYS A 217 -33.53 15.89 3.23
CA LYS A 217 -34.69 16.80 3.38
C LYS A 217 -35.99 16.03 3.60
N LEU A 218 -36.24 14.97 2.83
CA LEU A 218 -37.42 14.12 3.01
C LEU A 218 -37.39 13.37 4.34
N LEU A 219 -36.22 12.92 4.78
CA LEU A 219 -36.04 12.24 6.06
C LEU A 219 -36.41 13.17 7.23
N LEU A 220 -35.96 14.43 7.18
CA LEU A 220 -36.30 15.45 8.17
C LEU A 220 -37.81 15.76 8.24
N LYS A 221 -38.47 15.81 7.06
CA LYS A 221 -39.94 15.95 6.98
C LYS A 221 -40.65 14.73 7.58
N LEU A 222 -40.13 13.54 7.38
CA LEU A 222 -40.71 12.28 7.87
C LEU A 222 -40.56 12.14 9.39
N GLU A 223 -39.42 12.56 9.96
CA GLU A 223 -39.22 12.65 11.41
C GLU A 223 -40.16 13.68 12.05
N SER A 224 -40.28 14.87 11.46
CA SER A 224 -41.18 15.92 11.97
C SER A 224 -42.67 15.52 11.93
N ALA A 225 -43.08 14.76 10.91
CA ALA A 225 -44.43 14.19 10.83
C ALA A 225 -44.66 13.08 11.87
N ARG A 226 -43.63 12.28 12.18
CA ARG A 226 -43.68 11.23 13.20
C ARG A 226 -43.83 11.81 14.62
N ASP A 227 -43.27 12.99 14.86
CA ASP A 227 -43.37 13.72 16.13
C ASP A 227 -44.71 14.48 16.30
N GLY A 228 -45.64 14.36 15.33
CA GLY A 228 -47.01 14.83 15.45
C GLY A 228 -47.23 16.32 15.17
N LYS A 229 -46.26 17.01 14.53
CA LYS A 229 -46.41 18.42 14.14
C LYS A 229 -47.43 18.59 13.00
N PRO A 230 -48.24 19.67 12.99
CA PRO A 230 -49.14 19.98 11.87
C PRO A 230 -48.37 20.26 10.57
N TRP A 231 -48.90 19.81 9.43
CA TRP A 231 -48.26 19.95 8.11
C TRP A 231 -47.90 21.39 7.72
N ASP A 232 -48.69 22.38 8.15
CA ASP A 232 -48.46 23.81 7.86
C ASP A 232 -47.22 24.38 8.58
N GLU A 233 -46.88 23.85 9.77
CA GLU A 233 -45.66 24.25 10.49
C GLU A 233 -44.41 23.58 9.90
N ILE A 234 -44.54 22.31 9.48
CA ILE A 234 -43.45 21.50 8.91
C ILE A 234 -42.93 22.12 7.60
N ASP A 235 -43.79 22.64 6.74
CA ASP A 235 -43.36 23.18 5.44
C ASP A 235 -42.67 24.56 5.57
N SER A 236 -43.03 25.34 6.59
CA SER A 236 -42.45 26.67 6.83
C SER A 236 -41.05 26.63 7.48
N ASP A 237 -40.82 25.72 8.43
CA ASP A 237 -39.50 25.51 9.06
C ASP A 237 -38.55 24.74 8.14
N SER A 238 -39.08 23.79 7.35
CA SER A 238 -38.28 22.99 6.41
C SER A 238 -37.55 23.83 5.36
N ASN A 239 -38.08 24.99 4.96
CA ASN A 239 -37.39 25.87 4.00
C ASN A 239 -36.16 26.58 4.61
N LYS A 240 -36.21 26.97 5.88
CA LYS A 240 -35.05 27.59 6.56
C LYS A 240 -33.97 26.56 6.85
N ASP A 241 -34.37 25.37 7.28
CA ASP A 241 -33.44 24.27 7.53
C ASP A 241 -32.82 23.74 6.23
N ALA A 242 -33.56 23.74 5.12
CA ALA A 242 -33.04 23.39 3.80
C ALA A 242 -31.95 24.37 3.30
N ASP A 243 -32.12 25.67 3.48
CA ASP A 243 -31.10 26.66 3.12
C ASP A 243 -29.85 26.55 4.01
N LEU A 244 -30.04 26.27 5.30
CA LEU A 244 -28.95 26.03 6.23
C LEU A 244 -28.17 24.75 5.86
N LEU A 245 -28.86 23.65 5.58
CA LEU A 245 -28.25 22.40 5.10
C LEU A 245 -27.50 22.60 3.79
N LYS A 246 -28.07 23.34 2.84
CA LYS A 246 -27.41 23.66 1.56
C LYS A 246 -26.10 24.42 1.79
N THR A 247 -26.10 25.36 2.73
CA THR A 247 -24.90 26.11 3.13
C THR A 247 -23.85 25.18 3.77
N TYR A 248 -24.25 24.30 4.68
CA TYR A 248 -23.33 23.33 5.31
C TYR A 248 -22.75 22.34 4.30
N VAL A 249 -23.57 21.76 3.41
CA VAL A 249 -23.11 20.84 2.36
C VAL A 249 -22.09 21.52 1.45
N THR A 250 -22.35 22.77 1.05
CA THR A 250 -21.40 23.54 0.23
C THR A 250 -20.09 23.79 0.97
N LYS A 251 -20.15 24.08 2.29
CA LYS A 251 -18.95 24.29 3.10
C LYS A 251 -18.15 23.02 3.34
N VAL A 252 -18.82 21.87 3.53
CA VAL A 252 -18.16 20.57 3.64
C VAL A 252 -17.39 20.25 2.35
N GLN A 253 -17.98 20.50 1.18
CA GLN A 253 -17.29 20.31 -0.10
C GLN A 253 -16.05 21.19 -0.26
N GLU A 254 -16.14 22.46 0.12
CA GLU A 254 -15.01 23.39 0.07
C GLU A 254 -13.85 22.88 0.95
N LEU A 255 -14.17 22.45 2.17
CA LEU A 255 -13.19 21.88 3.11
C LEU A 255 -12.60 20.56 2.62
N GLU A 256 -13.41 19.66 2.05
CA GLU A 256 -12.94 18.39 1.46
C GLU A 256 -12.02 18.64 0.26
N GLY A 257 -12.37 19.59 -0.61
CA GLY A 257 -11.54 20.01 -1.74
C GLY A 257 -10.21 20.60 -1.29
N GLU A 258 -10.23 21.43 -0.26
CA GLU A 258 -9.02 22.01 0.35
C GLU A 258 -8.14 20.94 1.00
N LEU A 259 -8.74 19.97 1.68
CA LEU A 259 -8.05 18.82 2.28
C LEU A 259 -7.41 17.91 1.21
N LEU A 260 -8.08 17.74 0.07
CA LEU A 260 -7.53 17.01 -1.07
C LEU A 260 -6.34 17.74 -1.72
N ARG A 261 -6.45 19.08 -1.88
CA ARG A 261 -5.34 19.93 -2.35
C ARG A 261 -4.15 19.88 -1.40
N LEU A 262 -4.38 20.03 -0.10
CA LEU A 262 -3.34 19.92 0.92
C LEU A 262 -2.69 18.54 0.94
N ARG A 263 -3.48 17.47 0.75
CA ARG A 263 -2.92 16.11 0.58
C ARG A 263 -2.04 16.00 -0.66
N ARG A 264 -2.46 16.53 -1.83
CA ARG A 264 -1.64 16.54 -3.05
C ARG A 264 -0.32 17.29 -2.86
N ILE A 265 -0.38 18.47 -2.25
CA ILE A 265 0.82 19.27 -1.94
C ILE A 265 1.73 18.51 -0.96
N ASN A 266 1.18 17.86 0.05
CA ASN A 266 1.95 17.10 1.02
C ASN A 266 2.58 15.84 0.41
N THR A 267 1.89 15.15 -0.51
CA THR A 267 2.48 14.05 -1.28
C THR A 267 3.56 14.54 -2.24
N SER A 268 3.39 15.71 -2.88
CA SER A 268 4.41 16.31 -3.75
C SER A 268 5.65 16.72 -2.96
N LYS A 269 5.47 17.38 -1.81
CA LYS A 269 6.57 17.75 -0.90
C LYS A 269 7.27 16.53 -0.30
N ARG A 270 6.55 15.43 -0.04
CA ARG A 270 7.17 14.15 0.37
C ARG A 270 7.93 13.48 -0.77
N SER A 271 7.50 13.67 -2.02
CA SER A 271 8.26 13.22 -3.20
C SER A 271 9.55 14.02 -3.37
N GLU A 272 9.49 15.35 -3.27
CA GLU A 272 10.66 16.23 -3.35
C GLU A 272 11.64 16.01 -2.19
N LEU A 273 11.15 15.69 -0.98
CA LEU A 273 12.01 15.39 0.17
C LEU A 273 12.72 14.03 0.02
N ILE A 274 12.13 13.08 -0.71
CA ILE A 274 12.78 11.80 -1.04
C ILE A 274 13.88 12.02 -2.08
N ASP A 275 13.64 12.85 -3.11
CA ASP A 275 14.67 13.21 -4.11
C ASP A 275 15.85 14.00 -3.50
N TYR A 276 15.62 14.79 -2.45
CA TYR A 276 16.71 15.48 -1.73
C TYR A 276 17.53 14.56 -0.82
N MET A 277 16.96 13.44 -0.34
CA MET A 277 17.69 12.48 0.50
C MET A 277 18.53 11.50 -0.33
N ASP A 278 18.22 11.30 -1.62
CA ASP A 278 18.99 10.44 -2.53
C ASP A 278 20.21 11.15 -3.16
N LEU A 279 20.44 12.45 -2.88
CA LEU A 279 21.58 13.21 -3.43
C LEU A 279 22.80 13.30 -2.50
N ASP A 280 22.70 12.93 -1.21
CA ASP A 280 23.78 13.12 -0.22
C ASP A 280 24.63 11.87 0.08
N ASP A 281 24.35 10.70 -0.52
CA ASP A 281 25.10 9.46 -0.24
C ASP A 281 26.30 9.19 -1.18
N ASN A 282 26.67 10.14 -2.06
CA ASN A 282 27.75 9.97 -3.05
C ASN A 282 29.01 10.84 -2.87
N VAL A 283 29.32 11.28 -1.64
CA VAL A 283 30.61 11.96 -1.38
C VAL A 283 31.31 11.38 -0.15
N LEU A 284 31.92 10.20 -0.28
CA LEU A 284 33.07 9.82 0.54
C LEU A 284 33.89 8.69 -0.11
N HIS A 285 34.64 9.02 -1.16
CA HIS A 285 35.83 8.26 -1.53
C HIS A 285 37.04 8.81 -0.76
N PRO A 286 37.78 8.01 0.02
CA PRO A 286 39.06 8.43 0.55
C PRO A 286 40.11 8.44 -0.57
N LYS A 287 40.85 9.55 -0.63
CA LYS A 287 41.97 9.80 -1.54
C LYS A 287 42.98 8.65 -1.53
N SER A 288 43.31 8.16 -2.72
CA SER A 288 44.54 7.42 -3.01
C SER A 288 45.76 8.30 -2.73
N SER A 289 46.58 7.95 -1.75
CA SER A 289 47.94 8.47 -1.60
C SER A 289 48.95 7.42 -2.05
N LEU A 290 49.70 7.79 -3.09
CA LEU A 290 50.92 7.16 -3.56
C LEU A 290 51.87 6.85 -2.38
N PHE A 291 52.44 5.64 -2.37
CA PHE A 291 53.75 5.41 -1.79
C PHE A 291 54.63 4.67 -2.83
N PRO A 292 55.85 5.17 -3.12
CA PRO A 292 56.84 4.44 -3.90
C PRO A 292 57.63 3.46 -3.01
N GLU A 293 58.10 2.37 -3.62
CA GLU A 293 59.11 1.47 -3.07
C GLU A 293 60.45 2.19 -2.83
N SER A 294 61.02 2.05 -1.64
CA SER A 294 62.42 1.63 -1.39
C SER A 294 62.84 1.86 0.06
N ASP A 295 63.87 1.11 0.48
CA ASP A 295 64.71 1.29 1.67
C ASP A 295 64.34 0.55 2.97
N LEU A 296 64.56 -0.77 2.91
CA LEU A 296 65.09 -1.56 4.01
C LEU A 296 66.56 -1.20 4.26
N LYS A 297 66.88 -0.53 5.38
CA LYS A 297 68.18 -0.62 6.05
C LYS A 297 68.08 -0.28 7.55
N ALA A 298 68.40 -1.29 8.36
CA ALA A 298 69.16 -1.27 9.63
C ALA A 298 68.90 -0.18 10.68
N ALA A 299 68.43 -0.58 11.87
CA ALA A 299 69.04 -0.24 13.18
C ALA A 299 68.28 -0.92 14.33
N GLU A 300 68.74 -2.11 14.68
CA GLU A 300 69.18 -2.53 16.02
C GLU A 300 68.81 -1.71 17.30
N VAL A 301 68.46 -2.48 18.35
CA VAL A 301 68.69 -2.27 19.80
C VAL A 301 67.56 -1.69 20.68
N ALA A 302 67.38 -2.40 21.82
CA ALA A 302 66.71 -2.08 23.08
C ALA A 302 65.17 -2.02 23.05
N GLY A 303 64.41 -2.66 23.94
CA GLY A 303 64.75 -3.32 25.19
C GLY A 303 63.50 -3.32 26.09
N LYS A 304 63.15 -4.51 26.58
CA LYS A 304 62.68 -4.80 27.95
C LYS A 304 61.45 -4.05 28.53
N LEU A 305 60.51 -4.88 29.00
CA LEU A 305 59.76 -4.75 30.26
C LEU A 305 58.75 -3.58 30.36
N LEU A 306 57.47 -3.90 30.20
CA LEU A 306 56.52 -4.19 31.29
C LEU A 306 55.21 -4.74 30.71
#